data_AF-A0A8S3Z3M6-F1
#
_entry.id   AF-A0A8S3Z3M6-F1
#
_cell.length_a   1.000
_cell.length_b   1.000
_cell.length_c   1.000
_cell.angle_alpha   90.00
_cell.angle_beta   90.00
_cell.angle_gamma   90.00
#
_symmetry.space_group_name_H-M   'P 1'
#
loop_
_entity.id
_entity.type
_entity.pdbx_description
1 polymer ?
#
loop_
_entity_poly.entity_id
_entity_poly.type
_entity_poly.pdbx_seq_one_letter_code
_entity_poly.pdbx_strand_id
1 'polypeptide(L)'
;DIQDSLARDILDGLQQEVDTLTDALLEAICVMVVALVLFPVVIIAVYRLTSRIQDFAQTLQERTRDLEIERKRSENLLFELLPITVAKKLLNHEEVPPVSYPAVTVFFSDIVGFTSICSKSTPMQVIDMLNSLYRVFDDIIDMHQLYKVETIGPVVAGVVGHKMPRYCLFGDTVNVASRMESTSLPLHIQISESTRRELEKRGGFLIRVRGKVEIKGKGDMTTYWLDKKIEADDEANDQR
;
A
#
# COMPACT_ATOMS: atom_id res chain seq x y z
N ASP A 1 -96.82 -2.49 -52.91
CA ASP A 1 -96.54 -3.89 -52.52
C ASP A 1 -95.15 -4.39 -52.93
N ILE A 2 -94.85 -4.68 -54.20
CA ILE A 2 -93.51 -5.19 -54.57
C ILE A 2 -92.43 -4.09 -54.54
N GLN A 3 -92.73 -2.88 -55.03
CA GLN A 3 -91.78 -1.75 -55.01
C GLN A 3 -91.41 -1.33 -53.58
N ASP A 4 -92.36 -1.34 -52.64
CA ASP A 4 -92.11 -0.99 -51.23
C ASP A 4 -91.35 -2.08 -50.45
N SER A 5 -91.48 -3.34 -50.87
CA SER A 5 -90.65 -4.44 -50.33
C SER A 5 -89.21 -4.30 -50.80
N LEU A 6 -89.02 -4.13 -52.12
CA LEU A 6 -87.69 -3.95 -52.71
C LEU A 6 -86.97 -2.71 -52.15
N ALA A 7 -87.70 -1.60 -51.96
CA ALA A 7 -87.14 -0.40 -51.36
C ALA A 7 -86.69 -0.62 -49.90
N ARG A 8 -87.45 -1.39 -49.12
CA ARG A 8 -87.09 -1.75 -47.73
C ARG A 8 -85.87 -2.68 -47.68
N ASP A 9 -85.84 -3.71 -48.53
CA ASP A 9 -84.71 -4.65 -48.58
C ASP A 9 -83.40 -3.94 -48.99
N ILE A 10 -83.47 -2.97 -49.92
CA ILE A 10 -82.32 -2.14 -50.29
C ILE A 10 -81.90 -1.22 -49.14
N LEU A 11 -82.87 -0.62 -48.42
CA LEU A 11 -82.58 0.28 -47.30
C LEU A 11 -81.95 -0.47 -46.11
N ASP A 12 -82.48 -1.65 -45.78
CA ASP A 12 -81.96 -2.51 -44.72
C ASP A 12 -80.57 -3.05 -45.06
N GLY A 13 -80.33 -3.42 -46.33
CA GLY A 13 -79.01 -3.83 -46.81
C GLY A 13 -77.97 -2.70 -46.75
N LEU A 14 -78.35 -1.49 -47.18
CA LEU A 14 -77.50 -0.30 -47.05
C LEU A 14 -77.25 0.06 -45.59
N GLN A 15 -78.25 -0.06 -44.72
CA GLN A 15 -78.11 0.24 -43.30
C GLN A 15 -77.22 -0.78 -42.60
N GLN A 16 -77.31 -2.06 -42.95
CA GLN A 16 -76.40 -3.11 -42.48
C GLN A 16 -74.95 -2.87 -42.96
N GLU A 17 -74.77 -2.42 -44.21
CA GLU A 17 -73.45 -2.08 -44.74
C GLU A 17 -72.86 -0.85 -44.05
N VAL A 18 -73.68 0.17 -43.76
CA VAL A 18 -73.29 1.35 -42.96
C VAL A 18 -72.91 0.95 -41.53
N ASP A 19 -73.71 0.13 -40.86
CA ASP A 19 -73.44 -0.30 -39.48
C ASP A 19 -72.12 -1.08 -39.39
N THR A 20 -71.89 -2.03 -40.31
CA THR A 20 -70.62 -2.78 -40.37
C THR A 20 -69.41 -1.88 -40.65
N LEU A 21 -69.55 -0.87 -41.51
CA LEU A 21 -68.51 0.15 -41.74
C LEU A 21 -68.26 1.00 -40.49
N THR A 22 -69.30 1.39 -39.74
CA THR A 22 -69.15 2.19 -38.52
C THR A 22 -68.48 1.42 -37.39
N ASP A 23 -68.79 0.14 -37.20
CA ASP A 23 -68.15 -0.72 -36.21
C ASP A 23 -66.66 -0.94 -36.52
N ALA A 24 -66.34 -1.20 -37.80
CA ALA A 24 -64.95 -1.35 -38.25
C ALA A 24 -64.13 -0.06 -38.05
N LEU A 25 -64.74 1.11 -38.31
CA LEU A 25 -64.11 2.41 -38.03
C LEU A 25 -63.91 2.63 -36.54
N LEU A 26 -64.88 2.25 -35.70
CA LEU A 26 -64.80 2.42 -34.24
C LEU A 26 -63.68 1.55 -33.64
N GLU A 27 -63.55 0.29 -34.05
CA GLU A 27 -62.44 -0.59 -33.65
C GLU A 27 -61.07 0.00 -34.04
N ALA A 28 -60.93 0.48 -35.27
CA ALA A 28 -59.70 1.08 -35.75
C ALA A 28 -59.31 2.34 -34.96
N ILE A 29 -60.30 3.21 -34.65
CA ILE A 29 -60.08 4.40 -33.82
C ILE A 29 -59.67 4.01 -32.39
N CYS A 30 -60.32 3.02 -31.79
CA CYS A 30 -59.96 2.53 -30.45
C CYS A 30 -58.50 2.05 -30.41
N VAL A 31 -58.07 1.26 -31.39
CA VAL A 31 -56.68 0.79 -31.50
C VAL A 31 -55.71 1.96 -31.68
N MET A 32 -56.04 2.94 -32.53
CA MET A 32 -55.20 4.13 -32.70
C MET A 32 -55.08 4.96 -31.42
N VAL A 33 -56.16 5.15 -30.68
CA VAL A 33 -56.15 5.90 -29.41
C VAL A 33 -55.30 5.17 -28.38
N VAL A 34 -55.43 3.85 -28.26
CA VAL A 34 -54.58 3.03 -27.37
C VAL A 34 -53.11 3.14 -27.77
N ALA A 35 -52.80 3.06 -29.06
CA ALA A 35 -51.43 3.22 -29.56
C ALA A 35 -50.85 4.61 -29.25
N LEU A 36 -51.64 5.68 -29.46
CA LEU A 36 -51.26 7.07 -29.17
C LEU A 36 -50.99 7.32 -27.68
N VAL A 37 -51.63 6.58 -26.77
CA VAL A 37 -51.40 6.69 -25.32
C VAL A 37 -50.25 5.79 -24.86
N LEU A 38 -50.15 4.56 -25.35
CA LEU A 38 -49.10 3.62 -24.93
C LEU A 38 -47.71 4.05 -25.42
N PHE A 39 -47.61 4.57 -26.64
CA PHE A 39 -46.34 4.97 -27.22
C PHE A 39 -45.56 6.01 -26.37
N PRO A 40 -46.15 7.14 -25.95
CA PRO A 40 -45.46 8.10 -25.08
C PRO A 40 -45.14 7.52 -23.70
N VAL A 41 -46.00 6.65 -23.15
CA VAL A 41 -45.73 5.98 -21.85
C VAL A 41 -44.49 5.09 -21.95
N VAL A 42 -44.39 4.28 -23.01
CA VAL A 42 -43.23 3.41 -23.25
C VAL A 42 -41.97 4.25 -23.45
N ILE A 43 -42.03 5.32 -24.24
CA ILE A 43 -40.88 6.22 -24.43
C ILE A 43 -40.42 6.83 -23.11
N ILE A 44 -41.34 7.35 -22.29
CA ILE A 44 -41.00 7.93 -20.98
C ILE A 44 -40.40 6.86 -20.07
N ALA A 45 -40.95 5.65 -20.04
CA ALA A 45 -40.44 4.56 -19.23
C ALA A 45 -39.03 4.15 -19.65
N VAL A 46 -38.77 3.98 -20.96
CA VAL A 46 -37.45 3.67 -21.51
C VAL A 46 -36.46 4.80 -21.20
N TYR A 47 -36.85 6.06 -21.40
CA TYR A 47 -35.99 7.20 -21.10
C TYR A 47 -35.60 7.23 -19.61
N ARG A 48 -36.57 7.03 -18.71
CA ARG A 48 -36.31 6.97 -17.25
C ARG A 48 -35.43 5.79 -16.87
N LEU A 49 -35.63 4.63 -17.50
CA LEU A 49 -34.81 3.45 -17.25
C LEU A 49 -33.36 3.69 -17.69
N THR A 50 -33.16 4.19 -18.91
CA THR A 50 -31.83 4.50 -19.44
C THR A 50 -31.11 5.53 -18.57
N SER A 51 -31.80 6.60 -18.15
CA SER A 51 -31.23 7.60 -17.24
C SER A 51 -30.79 6.98 -15.91
N ARG A 52 -31.62 6.14 -15.29
CA ARG A 52 -31.25 5.46 -14.02
C ARG A 52 -30.07 4.53 -14.18
N ILE A 53 -29.98 3.81 -15.30
CA ILE A 53 -28.85 2.92 -15.59
C ILE A 53 -27.57 3.74 -15.75
N GLN A 54 -27.64 4.88 -16.43
CA GLN A 54 -26.50 5.78 -16.59
C GLN A 54 -26.05 6.36 -15.24
N ASP A 55 -26.97 6.88 -14.43
CA ASP A 55 -26.67 7.43 -13.09
C ASP A 55 -26.07 6.36 -12.17
N PHE A 56 -26.60 5.14 -12.21
CA PHE A 56 -26.09 4.00 -11.46
C PHE A 56 -24.69 3.58 -11.95
N ALA A 57 -24.48 3.52 -13.27
CA ALA A 57 -23.18 3.20 -13.85
C ALA A 57 -22.12 4.24 -13.47
N GLN A 58 -22.47 5.53 -13.50
CA GLN A 58 -21.58 6.60 -13.06
C GLN A 58 -21.26 6.47 -11.56
N THR A 59 -22.27 6.26 -10.73
CA THR A 59 -22.08 6.08 -9.28
C THR A 59 -21.19 4.87 -8.98
N LEU A 60 -21.39 3.76 -9.68
CA LEU A 60 -20.53 2.58 -9.55
C LEU A 60 -19.09 2.87 -9.98
N GLN A 61 -18.90 3.60 -11.07
CA GLN A 61 -17.57 3.96 -11.56
C GLN A 61 -16.83 4.85 -10.56
N GLU A 62 -17.51 5.86 -10.00
CA GLU A 62 -16.95 6.73 -8.95
C GLU A 62 -16.58 5.93 -7.70
N ARG A 63 -17.47 5.07 -7.20
CA ARG A 63 -17.20 4.20 -6.05
C ARG A 63 -16.05 3.22 -6.29
N THR A 64 -15.97 2.65 -7.49
CA THR A 64 -14.89 1.72 -7.86
C THR A 64 -13.55 2.47 -7.88
N ARG A 65 -13.53 3.67 -8.45
CA ARG A 65 -12.35 4.54 -8.47
C ARG A 65 -11.90 4.92 -7.05
N ASP A 66 -12.81 5.32 -6.18
CA ASP A 66 -12.49 5.67 -4.79
C ASP A 66 -11.93 4.46 -4.04
N LEU A 67 -12.54 3.28 -4.23
CA LEU A 67 -12.06 2.03 -3.64
C LEU A 67 -10.65 1.68 -4.15
N GLU A 68 -10.37 1.85 -5.44
CA GLU A 68 -9.04 1.62 -6.01
C GLU A 68 -7.99 2.59 -5.43
N ILE A 69 -8.34 3.86 -5.24
CA ILE A 69 -7.46 4.86 -4.63
C ILE A 69 -7.14 4.48 -3.18
N GLU A 70 -8.16 4.18 -2.38
CA GLU A 70 -7.98 3.76 -0.98
C GLU A 70 -7.21 2.45 -0.87
N ARG A 71 -7.49 1.49 -1.75
CA ARG A 71 -6.74 0.23 -1.83
C ARG A 71 -5.27 0.49 -2.13
N LYS A 72 -4.96 1.30 -3.14
CA LYS A 72 -3.58 1.62 -3.52
C LYS A 72 -2.84 2.37 -2.41
N ARG A 73 -3.52 3.27 -1.70
CA ARG A 73 -2.97 3.95 -0.53
C ARG A 73 -2.65 2.96 0.58
N SER A 74 -3.55 2.02 0.87
CA SER A 74 -3.33 0.97 1.86
C SER A 74 -2.17 0.04 1.48
N GLU A 75 -2.06 -0.34 0.20
CA GLU A 75 -0.95 -1.15 -0.32
C GLU A 75 0.39 -0.42 -0.21
N ASN A 76 0.45 0.86 -0.58
CA ASN A 76 1.66 1.67 -0.46
C ASN A 76 2.14 1.78 0.99
N LEU A 77 1.22 2.04 1.94
CA LEU A 77 1.56 2.07 3.36
C LEU A 77 2.11 0.72 3.85
N LEU A 78 1.60 -0.39 3.34
CA LEU A 78 2.12 -1.72 3.69
C LEU A 78 3.55 -1.92 3.18
N PHE A 79 3.88 -1.41 1.99
CA PHE A 79 5.23 -1.45 1.42
C PHE A 79 6.21 -0.52 2.14
N GLU A 80 5.73 0.57 2.74
CA GLU A 80 6.55 1.44 3.59
C GLU A 80 6.90 0.77 4.93
N LEU A 81 5.99 -0.05 5.47
CA LEU A 81 6.17 -0.70 6.78
C LEU A 81 6.93 -2.03 6.73
N LEU A 82 6.89 -2.74 5.61
CA LEU A 82 7.38 -4.11 5.49
C LEU A 82 8.23 -4.30 4.22
N PRO A 83 9.18 -5.27 4.22
CA PRO A 83 9.89 -5.61 2.99
C PRO A 83 8.89 -6.01 1.89
N ILE A 84 9.10 -5.53 0.67
CA ILE A 84 8.17 -5.74 -0.46
C ILE A 84 7.79 -7.21 -0.66
N THR A 85 8.75 -8.12 -0.47
CA THR A 85 8.53 -9.57 -0.60
C THR A 85 7.56 -10.11 0.45
N VAL A 86 7.62 -9.60 1.67
CA VAL A 86 6.73 -9.95 2.79
C VAL A 86 5.36 -9.30 2.60
N ALA A 87 5.33 -8.01 2.25
CA ALA A 87 4.10 -7.29 1.98
C ALA A 87 3.28 -7.92 0.84
N LYS A 88 3.93 -8.33 -0.26
CA LYS A 88 3.27 -9.02 -1.38
C LYS A 88 2.62 -10.34 -0.95
N LYS A 89 3.32 -11.14 -0.14
CA LYS A 89 2.75 -12.39 0.41
C LYS A 89 1.52 -12.11 1.28
N LEU A 90 1.59 -11.09 2.14
CA LEU A 90 0.45 -10.69 2.97
C LEU A 90 -0.74 -10.19 2.14
N LEU A 91 -0.49 -9.43 1.07
CA LEU A 91 -1.54 -8.97 0.14
C LEU A 91 -2.22 -10.12 -0.60
N ASN A 92 -1.48 -11.19 -0.90
CA ASN A 92 -2.02 -12.41 -1.49
C ASN A 92 -2.72 -13.32 -0.47
N HIS A 93 -2.83 -12.91 0.80
CA HIS A 93 -3.31 -13.73 1.91
C HIS A 93 -2.49 -15.02 2.11
N GLU A 94 -1.20 -14.99 1.73
CA GLU A 94 -0.28 -16.09 1.96
C GLU A 94 0.33 -16.00 3.37
N GLU A 95 0.58 -17.16 3.98
CA GLU A 95 1.37 -17.21 5.21
C GLU A 95 2.83 -16.82 4.93
N VAL A 96 3.40 -16.00 5.82
CA VAL A 96 4.81 -15.63 5.79
C VAL A 96 5.54 -16.50 6.80
N PRO A 97 6.16 -17.62 6.38
CA PRO A 97 6.90 -18.46 7.32
C PRO A 97 8.12 -17.70 7.85
N PRO A 98 8.59 -18.01 9.06
CA PRO A 98 9.82 -17.44 9.58
C PRO A 98 11.01 -17.77 8.67
N VAL A 99 11.83 -16.77 8.35
CA VAL A 99 13.00 -16.93 7.47
C VAL A 99 14.28 -16.81 8.31
N SER A 100 15.22 -17.73 8.08
CA SER A 100 16.57 -17.65 8.61
C SER A 100 17.51 -17.13 7.55
N TYR A 101 18.28 -16.10 7.89
CA TYR A 101 19.28 -15.52 7.01
C TYR A 101 20.67 -15.93 7.49
N PRO A 102 21.50 -16.57 6.64
CA PRO A 102 22.80 -17.10 7.07
C PRO A 102 23.83 -15.99 7.35
N ALA A 103 23.69 -14.83 6.72
CA ALA A 103 24.57 -13.69 6.90
C ALA A 103 23.74 -12.39 6.95
N VAL A 104 23.79 -11.71 8.09
CA VAL A 104 23.13 -10.41 8.31
C VAL A 104 24.07 -9.48 9.06
N THR A 105 24.05 -8.21 8.70
CA THR A 105 24.73 -7.14 9.45
C THR A 105 23.66 -6.32 10.14
N VAL A 106 23.81 -6.12 11.44
CA VAL A 106 22.88 -5.33 12.25
C VAL A 106 23.61 -4.06 12.71
N PHE A 107 22.98 -2.91 12.50
CA PHE A 107 23.50 -1.62 12.93
C PHE A 107 22.63 -1.06 14.07
N PHE A 108 23.28 -0.64 15.15
CA PHE A 108 22.65 0.04 16.28
C PHE A 108 23.31 1.40 16.46
N SER A 109 22.50 2.40 16.79
CA SER A 109 22.95 3.76 17.09
C SER A 109 22.10 4.35 18.21
N ASP A 110 22.75 5.05 19.14
CA ASP A 110 22.09 5.89 20.14
C ASP A 110 22.58 7.35 20.04
N ILE A 111 21.76 8.28 20.53
CA ILE A 111 22.08 9.69 20.59
C ILE A 111 22.73 9.98 21.95
N VAL A 112 24.02 10.29 21.93
CA VAL A 112 24.77 10.61 23.15
C VAL A 112 24.11 11.77 23.89
N GLY A 113 23.70 11.51 25.13
CA GLY A 113 23.10 12.54 25.99
C GLY A 113 21.64 12.89 25.65
N PHE A 114 20.93 12.04 24.91
CA PHE A 114 19.51 12.26 24.53
C PHE A 114 18.62 12.69 25.71
N THR A 115 18.75 12.04 26.86
CA THR A 115 18.00 12.42 28.07
C THR A 115 18.27 13.87 28.50
N SER A 116 19.51 14.34 28.41
CA SER A 116 19.85 15.74 28.72
C SER A 116 19.33 16.71 27.66
N ILE A 117 19.21 16.28 26.41
CA ILE A 117 18.62 17.09 25.34
C ILE A 117 17.13 17.24 25.63
N CYS A 118 16.42 16.14 25.90
CA CYS A 118 15.00 16.16 26.25
C CYS A 118 14.70 17.01 27.50
N SER A 119 15.59 17.02 28.49
CA SER A 119 15.39 17.83 29.70
C SER A 119 15.58 19.34 29.48
N LYS A 120 16.26 19.75 28.40
CA LYS A 120 16.62 21.15 28.12
C LYS A 120 15.86 21.74 26.92
N SER A 121 15.15 20.90 26.16
CA SER A 121 14.46 21.28 24.93
C SER A 121 12.95 21.12 25.05
N THR A 122 12.21 21.89 24.24
CA THR A 122 10.76 21.68 24.14
C THR A 122 10.47 20.38 23.37
N PRO A 123 9.31 19.74 23.60
CA PRO A 123 8.93 18.54 22.85
C PRO A 123 8.98 18.75 21.34
N MET A 124 8.57 19.92 20.83
CA MET A 124 8.62 20.21 19.39
C MET A 124 10.06 20.22 18.86
N GLN A 125 11.00 20.85 19.58
CA GLN A 125 12.41 20.85 19.18
C GLN A 125 13.03 19.45 19.16
N VAL A 126 12.67 18.60 20.12
CA VAL A 126 13.13 17.20 20.14
C VAL A 126 12.56 16.44 18.94
N ILE A 127 11.28 16.62 18.63
CA ILE A 127 10.64 15.99 17.48
C ILE A 127 11.25 16.47 16.16
N ASP A 128 11.49 17.77 16.01
CA ASP A 128 12.12 18.34 14.80
C ASP A 128 13.55 17.82 14.61
N MET A 129 14.32 17.70 15.69
CA MET A 129 15.66 17.09 15.66
C MET A 129 15.60 15.64 15.21
N LEU A 130 14.71 14.83 15.81
CA LEU A 130 14.55 13.42 15.47
C LEU A 130 14.08 13.24 14.03
N ASN A 131 13.10 14.01 13.58
CA ASN A 131 12.61 13.97 12.21
C ASN A 131 13.71 14.35 11.21
N SER A 132 14.54 15.34 11.54
CA SER A 132 15.68 15.72 10.69
C SER A 132 16.73 14.61 10.61
N LEU A 133 17.05 13.97 11.74
CA LEU A 133 17.97 12.84 11.78
C LEU A 133 17.44 11.65 10.99
N TYR A 134 16.18 11.25 11.23
CA TYR A 134 15.59 10.10 10.55
C TYR A 134 15.43 10.33 9.05
N ARG A 135 15.16 11.55 8.59
CA ARG A 135 15.17 11.86 7.14
C ARG A 135 16.52 11.56 6.49
N VAL A 136 17.62 11.98 7.12
CA VAL A 136 18.96 11.68 6.61
C VAL A 136 19.20 10.17 6.57
N PHE A 137 18.75 9.43 7.59
CA PHE A 137 18.85 7.97 7.58
C PHE A 137 18.01 7.35 6.48
N ASP A 138 16.76 7.78 6.32
CA ASP A 138 15.85 7.24 5.31
C ASP A 138 16.41 7.50 3.89
N ASP A 139 16.97 8.69 3.63
CA ASP A 139 17.65 9.02 2.35
C ASP A 139 18.84 8.08 2.06
N ILE A 140 19.66 7.78 3.08
CA ILE A 140 20.81 6.86 2.96
C ILE A 140 20.34 5.42 2.75
N ILE A 141 19.30 5.00 3.47
CA ILE A 141 18.71 3.66 3.40
C ILE A 141 18.15 3.41 1.99
N ASP A 142 17.41 4.38 1.46
CA ASP A 142 16.85 4.33 0.11
C ASP A 142 17.93 4.25 -0.96
N MET A 143 19.02 5.02 -0.81
CA MET A 143 20.16 4.99 -1.73
C MET A 143 20.86 3.62 -1.77
N HIS A 144 20.96 2.95 -0.62
CA HIS A 144 21.71 1.70 -0.47
C HIS A 144 20.84 0.42 -0.44
N GLN A 145 19.53 0.54 -0.68
CA GLN A 145 18.55 -0.56 -0.59
C GLN A 145 18.63 -1.33 0.73
N LEU A 146 18.89 -0.62 1.83
CA LEU A 146 18.88 -1.20 3.16
C LEU A 146 17.43 -1.32 3.66
N TYR A 147 17.18 -2.18 4.65
CA TYR A 147 15.87 -2.28 5.29
C TYR A 147 15.95 -1.82 6.75
N LYS A 148 15.12 -0.83 7.11
CA LYS A 148 14.99 -0.31 8.47
C LYS A 148 14.10 -1.24 9.30
N VAL A 149 14.56 -1.65 10.47
CA VAL A 149 13.82 -2.55 11.36
C VAL A 149 13.47 -1.83 12.65
N GLU A 150 12.18 -1.78 12.98
CA GLU A 150 11.66 -1.05 14.15
C GLU A 150 11.47 -1.94 15.41
N THR A 151 11.63 -3.27 15.31
CA THR A 151 11.40 -4.20 16.45
C THR A 151 12.44 -5.33 16.55
N ILE A 152 12.81 -5.71 17.80
CA ILE A 152 14.06 -6.42 18.13
C ILE A 152 13.80 -7.64 19.09
N GLY A 153 14.38 -8.84 18.84
CA GLY A 153 14.46 -10.02 19.77
C GLY A 153 15.46 -11.15 19.32
N PRO A 154 15.29 -12.54 19.45
CA PRO A 154 16.15 -13.78 19.07
C PRO A 154 16.27 -14.57 17.60
N VAL A 155 17.41 -14.74 16.82
CA VAL A 155 17.82 -15.16 15.42
C VAL A 155 16.76 -15.66 14.44
N VAL A 156 15.68 -14.96 14.16
CA VAL A 156 14.65 -15.35 13.20
C VAL A 156 14.01 -14.07 12.63
N ALA A 157 13.61 -14.01 11.36
CA ALA A 157 12.76 -12.92 10.88
C ALA A 157 11.33 -13.43 10.67
N GLY A 158 10.33 -12.72 11.17
CA GLY A 158 8.93 -13.15 11.08
C GLY A 158 7.94 -11.99 11.25
N VAL A 159 6.72 -12.20 10.76
CA VAL A 159 5.61 -11.25 10.92
C VAL A 159 4.86 -11.57 12.22
N VAL A 160 4.78 -10.60 13.13
CA VAL A 160 4.06 -10.74 14.40
C VAL A 160 2.80 -9.88 14.41
N GLY A 161 1.66 -10.48 14.75
CA GLY A 161 0.37 -9.82 14.95
C GLY A 161 -0.59 -9.89 13.74
N HIS A 162 -1.84 -10.28 13.99
CA HIS A 162 -2.86 -10.50 12.92
C HIS A 162 -3.51 -9.19 12.41
N LYS A 163 -3.59 -8.15 13.25
CA LYS A 163 -4.22 -6.85 12.88
C LYS A 163 -3.21 -5.74 12.54
N MET A 164 -1.95 -5.88 12.97
CA MET A 164 -0.86 -4.93 12.72
C MET A 164 0.45 -5.71 12.55
N PRO A 165 0.73 -6.22 11.34
CA PRO A 165 1.92 -7.03 11.09
C PRO A 165 3.19 -6.20 11.27
N ARG A 166 4.07 -6.63 12.17
CA ARG A 166 5.42 -6.06 12.33
C ARG A 166 6.47 -7.06 11.88
N TYR A 167 7.43 -6.61 11.08
CA TYR A 167 8.58 -7.43 10.71
C TYR A 167 9.64 -7.33 11.81
N CYS A 168 9.71 -8.38 12.62
CA CYS A 168 10.63 -8.43 13.74
C CYS A 168 11.89 -9.18 13.33
N LEU A 169 13.06 -8.58 13.61
CA LEU A 169 14.31 -9.32 13.61
C LEU A 169 14.55 -9.85 15.01
N PHE A 170 14.82 -11.12 15.05
CA PHE A 170 15.22 -11.78 16.26
C PHE A 170 16.72 -12.17 16.07
N GLY A 171 17.74 -11.86 16.94
CA GLY A 171 18.61 -12.57 17.98
C GLY A 171 20.08 -12.52 18.19
N ASP A 172 20.83 -13.64 18.28
CA ASP A 172 22.16 -13.57 18.93
C ASP A 172 23.02 -12.46 18.30
N THR A 173 23.01 -12.33 16.97
CA THR A 173 23.56 -11.18 16.24
C THR A 173 22.98 -9.83 16.69
N VAL A 174 21.65 -9.74 16.85
CA VAL A 174 20.91 -8.54 17.30
C VAL A 174 21.23 -8.18 18.77
N ASN A 175 21.28 -9.17 19.67
CA ASN A 175 21.58 -9.04 21.09
C ASN A 175 23.04 -8.64 21.29
N VAL A 176 23.96 -9.24 20.54
CA VAL A 176 25.37 -8.86 20.54
C VAL A 176 25.52 -7.44 20.01
N ALA A 177 24.86 -7.08 18.90
CA ALA A 177 24.92 -5.73 18.34
C ALA A 177 24.39 -4.66 19.33
N SER A 178 23.24 -4.90 19.97
CA SER A 178 22.69 -4.01 21.01
C SER A 178 23.64 -3.86 22.21
N ARG A 179 24.28 -4.95 22.66
CA ARG A 179 25.25 -4.88 23.78
C ARG A 179 26.56 -4.22 23.35
N MET A 180 27.01 -4.44 22.12
CA MET A 180 28.19 -3.77 21.58
C MET A 180 27.98 -2.27 21.51
N GLU A 181 26.81 -1.80 21.08
CA GLU A 181 26.43 -0.39 21.09
C GLU A 181 26.57 0.21 22.49
N SER A 182 26.05 -0.45 23.52
CA SER A 182 26.13 0.04 24.91
C SER A 182 27.55 0.21 25.46
N THR A 183 28.53 -0.46 24.84
CA THR A 183 29.96 -0.34 25.20
C THR A 183 30.71 0.61 24.28
N SER A 184 30.06 1.22 23.30
CA SER A 184 30.70 2.12 22.34
C SER A 184 31.11 3.44 22.99
N LEU A 185 31.97 4.18 22.29
CA LEU A 185 32.37 5.53 22.69
C LEU A 185 31.65 6.56 21.81
N PRO A 186 31.34 7.75 22.36
CA PRO A 186 30.82 8.86 21.56
C PRO A 186 31.68 9.12 20.33
N LEU A 187 31.02 9.36 19.19
CA LEU A 187 31.65 9.69 17.91
C LEU A 187 32.58 8.61 17.35
N HIS A 188 32.45 7.37 17.80
CA HIS A 188 33.19 6.22 17.26
C HIS A 188 32.23 5.15 16.73
N ILE A 189 32.57 4.55 15.60
CA ILE A 189 31.82 3.42 15.03
C ILE A 189 32.49 2.12 15.47
N GLN A 190 31.85 1.39 16.38
CA GLN A 190 32.31 0.08 16.82
C GLN A 190 31.83 -1.03 15.88
N ILE A 191 32.73 -1.92 15.47
CA ILE A 191 32.39 -3.08 14.63
C ILE A 191 32.88 -4.40 15.25
N SER A 192 32.18 -5.49 14.90
CA SER A 192 32.53 -6.84 15.33
C SER A 192 33.66 -7.42 14.48
N GLU A 193 34.30 -8.48 14.96
CA GLU A 193 35.32 -9.21 14.19
C GLU A 193 34.75 -9.74 12.86
N SER A 194 33.52 -10.26 12.87
CA SER A 194 32.86 -10.76 11.66
C SER A 194 32.68 -9.66 10.60
N THR A 195 32.25 -8.47 11.03
CA THR A 195 32.10 -7.29 10.16
C THR A 195 33.44 -6.81 9.63
N ARG A 196 34.47 -6.75 10.49
CA ARG A 196 35.84 -6.36 10.12
C ARG A 196 36.40 -7.26 9.01
N ARG A 197 36.25 -8.57 9.13
CA ARG A 197 36.71 -9.53 8.10
C ARG A 197 36.02 -9.31 6.75
N GLU A 198 34.74 -8.97 6.72
CA GLU A 198 34.03 -8.69 5.47
C GLU A 198 34.42 -7.32 4.87
N LEU A 199 34.66 -6.31 5.71
CA LEU A 199 35.13 -5.00 5.24
C LEU A 199 36.55 -5.08 4.67
N GLU A 200 37.44 -5.87 5.29
CA GLU A 200 38.80 -6.08 4.77
C GLU A 200 38.82 -6.78 3.41
N LYS A 201 37.91 -7.73 3.17
CA LYS A 201 37.75 -8.35 1.85
C LYS A 201 37.32 -7.35 0.78
N ARG A 202 36.50 -6.36 1.14
CA ARG A 202 36.04 -5.30 0.23
C ARG A 202 37.11 -4.23 0.00
N GLY A 203 37.96 -3.98 1.00
CA GLY A 203 38.94 -2.90 0.97
C GLY A 203 38.31 -1.51 1.13
N GLY A 204 39.15 -0.47 1.19
CA GLY A 204 38.68 0.93 1.22
C GLY A 204 38.17 1.41 2.59
N PHE A 205 38.57 0.80 3.70
CA PHE A 205 38.18 1.22 5.04
C PHE A 205 39.37 1.21 5.99
N LEU A 206 39.52 2.29 6.77
CA LEU A 206 40.49 2.37 7.86
C LEU A 206 39.87 1.78 9.13
N ILE A 207 40.42 0.66 9.57
CA ILE A 207 39.94 -0.09 10.73
C ILE A 207 41.07 -0.21 11.75
N ARG A 208 40.77 0.11 13.02
CA ARG A 208 41.72 0.03 14.14
C ARG A 208 41.23 -0.98 15.18
N VAL A 209 42.16 -1.73 15.78
CA VAL A 209 41.82 -2.60 16.91
C VAL A 209 41.46 -1.74 18.13
N ARG A 210 40.29 -2.00 18.73
CA ARG A 210 39.90 -1.39 20.01
C ARG A 210 40.50 -2.15 21.19
N GLY A 211 40.45 -3.48 21.11
CA GLY A 211 40.87 -4.39 22.18
C GLY A 211 39.73 -5.31 22.63
N LYS A 212 39.94 -6.01 23.75
CA LYS A 212 38.92 -6.85 24.36
C LYS A 212 37.92 -5.99 25.14
N VAL A 213 36.65 -6.21 24.88
CA VAL A 213 35.53 -5.55 25.54
C VAL A 213 34.64 -6.65 26.11
N GLU A 214 34.31 -6.55 27.39
CA GLU A 214 33.39 -7.49 28.03
C GLU A 214 31.97 -7.21 27.55
N ILE A 215 31.40 -8.16 26.81
CA ILE A 215 30.02 -8.11 26.34
C ILE A 215 29.19 -9.03 27.24
N LYS A 216 28.22 -8.45 27.96
CA LYS A 216 27.33 -9.18 28.87
C LYS A 216 26.80 -10.45 28.21
N GLY A 217 26.96 -11.61 28.86
CA GLY A 217 26.46 -12.90 28.37
C GLY A 217 27.24 -13.53 27.20
N LYS A 218 28.30 -12.89 26.69
CA LYS A 218 29.25 -13.45 25.73
C LYS A 218 30.68 -13.53 26.27
N GLY A 219 31.02 -12.70 27.25
CA GLY A 219 32.38 -12.57 27.78
C GLY A 219 33.22 -11.60 26.95
N ASP A 220 34.54 -11.75 27.02
CA ASP A 220 35.47 -10.87 26.31
C ASP A 220 35.40 -11.08 24.80
N MET A 221 35.06 -10.01 24.07
CA MET A 221 35.08 -9.99 22.62
C MET A 221 36.10 -8.97 22.13
N THR A 222 36.92 -9.34 21.14
CA THR A 222 37.77 -8.37 20.45
C THR A 222 36.91 -7.54 19.50
N THR A 223 37.00 -6.22 19.64
CA THR A 223 36.24 -5.27 18.83
C THR A 223 37.16 -4.28 18.13
N TYR A 224 36.62 -3.57 17.16
CA TYR A 224 37.37 -2.68 16.28
C TYR A 224 36.64 -1.34 16.12
N TRP A 225 37.40 -0.29 15.84
CA TRP A 225 36.90 1.01 15.42
C TRP A 225 36.96 1.11 13.90
N LEU A 226 35.87 1.58 13.29
CA LEU A 226 35.83 2.01 11.91
C LEU A 226 36.00 3.53 11.87
N ASP A 227 37.15 3.99 11.38
CA ASP A 227 37.49 5.43 11.42
C ASP A 227 36.99 6.17 10.18
N LYS A 228 37.33 5.67 8.98
CA LYS A 228 36.95 6.32 7.71
C LYS A 228 36.88 5.35 6.55
N LYS A 229 36.12 5.72 5.53
CA LYS A 229 36.22 5.12 4.18
C LYS A 229 37.39 5.80 3.47
N ILE A 230 38.25 5.01 2.84
CA ILE A 230 39.35 5.49 2.00
C ILE A 230 38.75 5.60 0.60
N GLU A 231 38.59 6.84 0.12
CA GLU A 231 38.19 7.09 -1.26
C GLU A 231 39.43 6.95 -2.16
N ALA A 232 39.23 6.48 -3.40
CA ALA A 232 40.34 6.20 -4.33
C ALA A 232 41.21 7.43 -4.64
N ASP A 233 40.72 8.64 -4.36
CA ASP A 233 41.44 9.90 -4.57
C ASP A 233 42.44 10.25 -3.45
N ASP A 234 42.37 9.59 -2.28
CA ASP A 234 43.28 9.85 -1.15
C ASP A 234 44.68 9.21 -1.32
N GLU A 235 44.83 8.21 -2.19
CA GLU A 235 46.13 7.57 -2.44
C GLU A 235 47.11 8.49 -3.21
N ALA A 236 46.62 9.53 -3.88
CA ALA A 236 47.46 10.45 -4.64
C ALA A 236 48.13 11.55 -3.81
N ASN A 237 47.69 11.77 -2.56
CA ASN A 237 48.11 12.92 -1.76
C ASN A 237 49.07 12.58 -0.60
N ASP A 238 49.28 11.30 -0.28
CA ASP A 238 50.18 10.86 0.80
C ASP A 238 51.59 10.45 0.29
N GLN A 239 51.89 10.76 -0.98
CA GLN A 239 53.22 10.59 -1.62
C GLN A 239 53.89 11.91 -2.02
N ARG A 240 53.48 13.05 -1.43
CA ARG A 240 54.14 14.36 -1.65
C ARG A 240 54.71 14.96 -0.37
#